data_AF-K1SST0-F1
#
_entry.id   AF-K1SST0-F1
#
_cell.length_a   1.000
_cell.length_b   1.000
_cell.length_c   1.000
_cell.angle_alpha   90.00
_cell.angle_beta   90.00
_cell.angle_gamma   90.00
#
_symmetry.space_group_name_H-M   'P 1'
#
loop_
_entity.id
_entity.type
_entity.pdbx_description
1 polymer ?
#
loop_
_entity_poly.entity_id
_entity_poly.type
_entity_poly.pdbx_seq_one_letter_code
_entity_poly.pdbx_strand_id
1 'polypeptide(L)'
;NDNGIQIIGDIPIYCALDSADVWCEPQLFQLDRDRVPTVVAGFPPDAFSEDGQLWGNPIYDWDRMKQENYRWWVGRMSFAKKLYDIVRIDHFIGFNSYYAIPFGSKTAHGGEWHDGPKYDLFNVIKRETGKGGIIAEDLGIITPSVKKLLKQAAYPGMKVLQFAFDPTGKSEYLPQNYTSQNCVVYTSTHDSDTALGWFNNLDRTTKQFVKEYLGVRHAAELPEAFIDIAWKSTADMAMTTMQELCGFGTEARINVPSTIGNNWRWRTLESDFTAQSAAYLDRLTEISNRKPPVKKSRKKR
;
A
#
# COMPACT_ATOMS: atom_id res chain seq x y z
N ASN A 1 -10.21 -7.85 19.52
CA ASN A 1 -10.31 -9.32 19.75
C ASN A 1 -9.53 -9.66 21.01
N ASP A 2 -9.79 -10.82 21.61
CA ASP A 2 -9.14 -11.23 22.88
C ASP A 2 -7.69 -11.73 22.70
N ASN A 3 -7.23 -11.85 21.46
CA ASN A 3 -5.90 -12.35 21.10
C ASN A 3 -4.84 -11.25 20.94
N GLY A 4 -5.20 -9.97 21.14
CA GLY A 4 -4.26 -8.86 20.99
C GLY A 4 -3.78 -8.62 19.55
N ILE A 5 -4.55 -9.08 18.56
CA ILE A 5 -4.27 -8.87 17.14
C ILE A 5 -4.87 -7.53 16.72
N GLN A 6 -4.09 -6.68 16.07
CA GLN A 6 -4.60 -5.46 15.43
C GLN A 6 -4.94 -5.74 13.97
N ILE A 7 -6.01 -5.13 13.47
CA ILE A 7 -6.48 -5.28 12.09
C ILE A 7 -6.12 -4.02 11.31
N ILE A 8 -5.38 -4.21 10.22
CA ILE A 8 -5.07 -3.15 9.26
C ILE A 8 -6.11 -3.22 8.14
N GLY A 9 -6.95 -2.21 8.05
CA GLY A 9 -7.84 -2.01 6.92
C GLY A 9 -7.17 -1.20 5.81
N ASP A 10 -7.90 -1.04 4.72
CA ASP A 10 -7.47 -0.33 3.54
C ASP A 10 -8.62 0.51 3.00
N ILE A 11 -8.34 1.77 2.63
CA ILE A 11 -9.27 2.62 1.92
C ILE A 11 -8.63 3.14 0.63
N PRO A 12 -9.29 2.95 -0.54
CA PRO A 12 -8.83 3.56 -1.78
C PRO A 12 -8.92 5.09 -1.66
N ILE A 13 -8.02 5.85 -2.30
CA ILE A 13 -8.15 7.31 -2.29
C ILE A 13 -9.49 7.74 -2.88
N TYR A 14 -9.87 7.22 -4.05
CA TYR A 14 -11.08 7.62 -4.78
C TYR A 14 -12.25 6.66 -4.58
N CYS A 15 -13.46 7.17 -4.78
CA CYS A 15 -14.68 6.36 -4.89
C CYS A 15 -14.91 5.93 -6.35
N ALA A 16 -15.67 4.86 -6.57
CA ALA A 16 -16.17 4.54 -7.91
C ALA A 16 -17.22 5.59 -8.36
N LEU A 17 -17.32 5.85 -9.67
CA LEU A 17 -18.33 6.76 -10.22
C LEU A 17 -19.75 6.28 -9.88
N ASP A 18 -20.02 5.00 -10.12
CA ASP A 18 -21.27 4.35 -9.76
C ASP A 18 -21.26 3.95 -8.28
N SER A 19 -21.38 4.95 -7.40
CA SER A 19 -21.42 4.74 -5.95
C SER A 19 -22.41 5.69 -5.28
N ALA A 20 -22.91 5.27 -4.12
CA ALA A 20 -23.73 6.11 -3.27
C ALA A 20 -22.98 7.37 -2.80
N ASP A 21 -21.65 7.29 -2.65
CA ASP A 21 -20.82 8.44 -2.27
C ASP A 21 -20.93 9.58 -3.30
N VAL A 22 -20.77 9.25 -4.59
CA VAL A 22 -20.85 10.23 -5.68
C VAL A 22 -22.30 10.65 -5.93
N TRP A 23 -23.25 9.73 -5.82
CA TRP A 23 -24.67 10.03 -6.02
C TRP A 23 -25.25 10.99 -4.97
N CYS A 24 -24.91 10.78 -3.69
CA CYS A 24 -25.41 11.59 -2.56
C CYS A 24 -24.70 12.93 -2.42
N GLU A 25 -23.41 13.01 -2.75
CA GLU A 25 -22.57 14.19 -2.54
C GLU A 25 -21.86 14.63 -3.85
N PRO A 26 -22.58 14.80 -4.98
CA PRO A 26 -21.97 15.04 -6.29
C PRO A 26 -21.14 16.32 -6.33
N GLN A 27 -21.47 17.32 -5.50
CA GLN A 27 -20.74 18.57 -5.40
C GLN A 27 -19.33 18.42 -4.83
N LEU A 28 -18.99 17.26 -4.23
CA LEU A 28 -17.64 16.98 -3.73
C LEU A 28 -16.71 16.40 -4.80
N PHE A 29 -17.18 16.27 -6.04
CA PHE A 29 -16.47 15.68 -7.17
C PHE A 29 -16.47 16.63 -8.37
N GLN A 30 -15.47 16.51 -9.23
CA GLN A 30 -15.33 17.29 -10.46
C GLN A 30 -16.24 16.74 -11.56
N LEU A 31 -17.52 17.09 -11.45
CA LEU A 31 -18.58 16.69 -12.38
C LEU A 31 -19.15 17.91 -13.10
N ASP A 32 -19.67 17.71 -14.30
CA ASP A 32 -20.46 18.72 -15.00
C ASP A 32 -21.90 18.82 -14.47
N ARG A 33 -22.73 19.63 -15.13
CA ARG A 33 -24.13 19.87 -14.73
C ARG A 33 -25.01 18.62 -14.83
N ASP A 34 -24.64 17.68 -15.69
CA ASP A 34 -25.33 16.42 -15.92
C ASP A 34 -24.75 15.29 -15.05
N ARG A 35 -23.85 15.63 -14.11
CA ARG A 35 -23.15 14.72 -13.19
C ARG A 35 -22.21 13.73 -13.90
N VAL A 36 -21.70 14.11 -15.06
CA VAL A 36 -20.66 13.37 -15.78
C VAL A 36 -19.29 13.90 -15.35
N PRO A 37 -18.28 13.03 -15.08
CA PRO A 37 -16.94 13.51 -14.77
C PRO A 37 -16.38 14.39 -15.89
N THR A 38 -15.75 15.51 -15.55
CA THR A 38 -14.99 16.30 -16.51
C THR A 38 -13.59 15.72 -16.71
N VAL A 39 -13.03 15.20 -15.62
CA VAL A 39 -11.76 14.50 -15.55
C VAL A 39 -11.88 13.27 -14.66
N VAL A 40 -10.99 12.30 -14.88
CA VAL A 40 -10.91 11.06 -14.12
C VAL A 40 -9.50 10.78 -13.63
N ALA A 41 -9.43 10.02 -12.55
CA ALA A 41 -8.19 9.64 -11.92
C ALA A 41 -7.39 8.63 -12.74
N GLY A 42 -6.09 8.70 -12.58
CA GLY A 42 -5.14 7.75 -13.12
C GLY A 42 -3.72 8.07 -12.70
N PHE A 43 -2.76 7.51 -13.43
CA PHE A 43 -1.35 7.77 -13.28
C PHE A 43 -0.70 7.90 -14.66
N PRO A 44 0.27 8.81 -14.87
CA PRO A 44 0.90 8.97 -16.16
C PRO A 44 1.68 7.71 -16.58
N PRO A 45 2.06 7.60 -17.87
CA PRO A 45 3.05 6.63 -18.31
C PRO A 45 4.32 6.63 -17.46
N ASP A 46 4.82 5.44 -17.17
CA ASP A 46 6.05 5.23 -16.41
C ASP A 46 6.82 4.02 -16.95
N ALA A 47 7.92 3.65 -16.27
CA ALA A 47 8.76 2.52 -16.67
C ALA A 47 8.04 1.16 -16.61
N PHE A 48 6.86 1.09 -15.99
CA PHE A 48 6.07 -0.14 -15.81
C PHE A 48 4.84 -0.18 -16.72
N SER A 49 4.32 0.98 -17.15
CA SER A 49 3.19 1.10 -18.08
C SER A 49 3.41 2.19 -19.14
N GLU A 50 3.55 1.78 -20.40
CA GLU A 50 3.72 2.67 -21.56
C GLU A 50 2.51 3.61 -21.76
N ASP A 51 1.31 3.14 -21.45
CA ASP A 51 0.07 3.91 -21.56
C ASP A 51 -0.39 4.56 -20.25
N GLY A 52 0.42 4.43 -19.19
CA GLY A 52 0.05 4.81 -17.84
C GLY A 52 -1.10 3.98 -17.30
N GLN A 53 -1.86 4.52 -16.36
CA GLN A 53 -3.00 3.84 -15.75
C GLN A 53 -4.23 4.74 -15.80
N LEU A 54 -5.30 4.27 -16.44
CA LEU A 54 -6.58 4.97 -16.46
C LEU A 54 -7.54 4.26 -15.49
N TRP A 55 -7.68 4.80 -14.28
CA TRP A 55 -8.53 4.17 -13.25
C TRP A 55 -10.00 4.52 -13.42
N GLY A 56 -10.30 5.71 -13.95
CA GLY A 56 -11.66 6.11 -14.31
C GLY A 56 -12.51 6.63 -13.15
N ASN A 57 -11.97 6.72 -11.94
CA ASN A 57 -12.68 7.29 -10.80
C ASN A 57 -12.90 8.79 -10.97
N PRO A 58 -14.04 9.35 -10.50
CA PRO A 58 -14.19 10.79 -10.41
C PRO A 58 -13.20 11.37 -9.39
N ILE A 59 -12.66 12.55 -9.72
CA ILE A 59 -11.71 13.26 -8.86
C ILE A 59 -12.47 14.19 -7.92
N TYR A 60 -11.95 14.38 -6.71
CA TYR A 60 -12.52 15.28 -5.72
C TYR A 60 -12.42 16.75 -6.12
N ASP A 61 -13.45 17.53 -5.79
CA ASP A 61 -13.35 18.99 -5.68
C ASP A 61 -12.77 19.33 -4.30
N TRP A 62 -11.44 19.40 -4.23
CA TRP A 62 -10.73 19.65 -2.98
C TRP A 62 -11.00 21.04 -2.40
N ASP A 63 -11.28 22.04 -3.25
CA ASP A 63 -11.63 23.38 -2.80
C ASP A 63 -12.99 23.38 -2.12
N ARG A 64 -13.98 22.69 -2.72
CA ARG A 64 -15.29 22.50 -2.09
C ARG A 64 -15.18 21.72 -0.79
N MET A 65 -14.41 20.63 -0.77
CA MET A 65 -14.18 19.85 0.46
C MET A 65 -13.53 20.70 1.56
N LYS A 66 -12.58 21.56 1.20
CA LYS A 66 -11.91 22.48 2.14
C LYS A 66 -12.88 23.49 2.74
N GLN A 67 -13.80 24.05 1.95
CA GLN A 67 -14.87 24.94 2.44
C GLN A 67 -15.77 24.26 3.48
N GLU A 68 -15.98 22.95 3.36
CA GLU A 68 -16.74 22.15 4.31
C GLU A 68 -15.86 21.50 5.40
N ASN A 69 -14.65 22.05 5.62
CA ASN A 69 -13.67 21.57 6.60
C ASN A 69 -13.44 20.06 6.50
N TYR A 70 -13.41 19.54 5.27
CA TYR A 70 -13.21 18.14 4.93
C TYR A 70 -14.17 17.16 5.63
N ARG A 71 -15.41 17.59 5.95
CA ARG A 71 -16.38 16.77 6.71
C ARG A 71 -16.54 15.34 6.19
N TRP A 72 -16.52 15.18 4.86
CA TRP A 72 -16.72 13.90 4.21
C TRP A 72 -15.56 12.93 4.50
N TRP A 73 -14.32 13.39 4.34
CA TRP A 73 -13.13 12.61 4.67
C TRP A 73 -13.00 12.33 6.16
N VAL A 74 -13.38 13.29 7.02
CA VAL A 74 -13.44 13.06 8.47
C VAL A 74 -14.44 11.94 8.79
N GLY A 75 -15.63 11.98 8.20
CA GLY A 75 -16.65 10.93 8.35
C GLY A 75 -16.15 9.57 7.87
N ARG A 76 -15.54 9.52 6.69
CA ARG A 76 -14.95 8.30 6.10
C ARG A 76 -13.89 7.68 7.02
N MET A 77 -12.94 8.48 7.50
CA MET A 77 -11.90 8.01 8.42
C MET A 77 -12.47 7.60 9.78
N SER A 78 -13.44 8.35 10.31
CA SER A 78 -14.11 8.02 11.56
C SER A 78 -14.84 6.68 11.48
N PHE A 79 -15.45 6.38 10.34
CA PHE A 79 -16.11 5.10 10.12
C PHE A 79 -15.11 3.97 9.95
N ALA A 80 -14.06 4.14 9.12
CA ALA A 80 -13.03 3.13 8.93
C ALA A 80 -12.36 2.72 10.26
N LYS A 81 -12.09 3.69 11.15
CA LYS A 81 -11.54 3.44 12.49
C LYS A 81 -12.49 2.71 13.45
N LYS A 82 -13.76 2.51 13.09
CA LYS A 82 -14.66 1.61 13.85
C LYS A 82 -14.44 0.14 13.50
N LEU A 83 -13.92 -0.13 12.30
CA LEU A 83 -13.71 -1.48 11.77
C LEU A 83 -12.26 -1.93 11.96
N TYR A 84 -11.32 -1.00 11.88
CA TYR A 84 -9.88 -1.28 11.81
C TYR A 84 -9.12 -0.50 12.88
N ASP A 85 -8.08 -1.12 13.44
CA ASP A 85 -7.15 -0.46 14.37
C ASP A 85 -6.22 0.52 13.64
N ILE A 86 -5.85 0.16 12.41
CA ILE A 86 -4.98 0.95 11.52
C ILE A 86 -5.61 0.96 10.13
N VAL A 87 -5.54 2.09 9.44
CA VAL A 87 -6.08 2.25 8.08
C VAL A 87 -4.95 2.60 7.13
N ARG A 88 -4.64 1.73 6.17
CA ARG A 88 -3.84 2.13 5.01
C ARG A 88 -4.67 3.06 4.15
N ILE A 89 -4.10 4.20 3.80
CA ILE A 89 -4.68 5.09 2.79
C ILE A 89 -3.90 4.84 1.51
N ASP A 90 -4.59 4.25 0.54
CA ASP A 90 -4.09 4.00 -0.80
C ASP A 90 -3.77 5.29 -1.55
N HIS A 91 -2.77 5.26 -2.43
CA HIS A 91 -2.33 6.37 -3.26
C HIS A 91 -2.19 7.69 -2.48
N PHE A 92 -1.49 7.62 -1.34
CA PHE A 92 -1.34 8.76 -0.43
C PHE A 92 -0.67 9.96 -1.10
N ILE A 93 0.19 9.71 -2.09
CA ILE A 93 0.82 10.77 -2.88
C ILE A 93 -0.22 11.65 -3.61
N GLY A 94 -1.41 11.12 -3.90
CA GLY A 94 -2.55 11.82 -4.50
C GLY A 94 -3.04 13.02 -3.68
N PHE A 95 -2.84 13.01 -2.35
CA PHE A 95 -3.16 14.16 -1.51
C PHE A 95 -2.14 15.29 -1.62
N ASN A 96 -0.91 14.99 -2.07
CA ASN A 96 0.01 16.02 -2.50
C ASN A 96 -0.39 16.50 -3.89
N SER A 97 -0.35 15.63 -4.88
CA SER A 97 -0.70 15.97 -6.26
C SER A 97 -1.34 14.76 -6.92
N TYR A 98 -2.38 14.98 -7.71
CA TYR A 98 -3.08 13.94 -8.42
C TYR A 98 -3.01 14.17 -9.92
N TYR A 99 -3.09 13.09 -10.69
CA TYR A 99 -3.08 13.14 -12.14
C TYR A 99 -4.52 13.08 -12.66
N ALA A 100 -4.93 14.11 -13.40
CA ALA A 100 -6.27 14.28 -13.92
C ALA A 100 -6.28 14.08 -15.43
N ILE A 101 -7.04 13.09 -15.90
CA ILE A 101 -7.14 12.72 -17.31
C ILE A 101 -8.50 13.18 -17.82
N PRO A 102 -8.60 13.85 -18.98
CA PRO A 102 -9.90 14.22 -19.56
C PRO A 102 -10.85 13.03 -19.66
N PHE A 103 -12.11 13.20 -19.23
CA PHE A 103 -13.09 12.13 -19.30
C PHE A 103 -13.36 11.71 -20.76
N GLY A 104 -13.48 10.41 -20.99
CA GLY A 104 -13.65 9.82 -22.33
C GLY A 104 -12.34 9.39 -23.02
N SER A 105 -11.19 9.74 -22.46
CA SER A 105 -9.88 9.24 -22.90
C SER A 105 -9.80 7.71 -22.88
N LYS A 106 -8.99 7.14 -23.77
CA LYS A 106 -8.78 5.68 -23.88
C LYS A 106 -7.55 5.18 -23.13
N THR A 107 -6.64 6.09 -22.80
CA THR A 107 -5.38 5.85 -22.10
C THR A 107 -5.15 6.98 -21.09
N ALA A 108 -4.07 6.93 -20.32
CA ALA A 108 -3.71 8.01 -19.40
C ALA A 108 -2.94 9.15 -20.08
N HIS A 109 -2.67 9.06 -21.39
CA HIS A 109 -1.99 10.13 -22.12
C HIS A 109 -2.81 11.42 -22.13
N GLY A 110 -2.11 12.56 -22.03
CA GLY A 110 -2.73 13.88 -22.06
C GLY A 110 -3.40 14.33 -20.77
N GLY A 111 -3.22 13.60 -19.66
CA GLY A 111 -3.57 14.11 -18.33
C GLY A 111 -2.56 15.10 -17.78
N GLU A 112 -2.96 15.81 -16.72
CA GLU A 112 -2.18 16.87 -16.09
C GLU A 112 -2.07 16.65 -14.57
N TRP A 113 -0.96 17.13 -13.98
CA TRP A 113 -0.78 17.11 -12.53
C TRP A 113 -1.44 18.33 -11.89
N HIS A 114 -2.32 18.08 -10.94
CA HIS A 114 -2.96 19.12 -10.12
C HIS A 114 -2.58 18.96 -8.65
N ASP A 115 -2.68 20.06 -7.90
CA ASP A 115 -2.44 20.04 -6.46
C ASP A 115 -3.63 19.45 -5.71
N GLY A 116 -3.33 18.51 -4.81
CA GLY A 116 -4.26 18.01 -3.80
C GLY A 116 -4.33 18.91 -2.57
N PRO A 117 -5.05 18.48 -1.51
CA PRO A 117 -5.31 19.28 -0.31
C PRO A 117 -4.09 19.41 0.62
N LYS A 118 -2.98 18.73 0.30
CA LYS A 118 -1.74 18.70 1.07
C LYS A 118 -2.00 18.30 2.54
N TYR A 119 -1.30 18.93 3.47
CA TYR A 119 -1.37 18.61 4.90
C TYR A 119 -2.65 19.10 5.58
N ASP A 120 -3.37 20.07 4.99
CA ASP A 120 -4.55 20.68 5.61
C ASP A 120 -5.62 19.63 5.95
N LEU A 121 -5.88 18.71 5.02
CA LEU A 121 -6.79 17.59 5.23
C LEU A 121 -6.38 16.74 6.44
N PHE A 122 -5.11 16.32 6.49
CA PHE A 122 -4.63 15.44 7.54
C PHE A 122 -4.55 16.13 8.90
N ASN A 123 -4.33 17.44 8.93
CA ASN A 123 -4.43 18.21 10.15
C ASN A 123 -5.84 18.13 10.74
N VAL A 124 -6.87 18.25 9.89
CA VAL A 124 -8.27 18.11 10.31
C VAL A 124 -8.58 16.67 10.72
N ILE A 125 -8.22 15.66 9.92
CA ILE A 125 -8.44 14.24 10.27
C ILE A 125 -7.80 13.90 11.63
N LYS A 126 -6.57 14.36 11.90
CA LYS A 126 -5.91 14.12 13.20
C LYS A 126 -6.63 14.78 14.37
N ARG A 127 -7.18 15.98 14.15
CA ARG A 127 -7.93 16.71 15.18
C ARG A 127 -9.26 16.03 15.51
N GLU A 128 -9.98 15.61 14.47
CA GLU A 128 -11.35 15.07 14.63
C GLU A 128 -11.37 13.56 14.95
N THR A 129 -10.38 12.79 14.50
CA THR A 129 -10.37 11.31 14.60
C THR A 129 -9.25 10.76 15.48
N GLY A 130 -8.51 11.63 16.16
CA GLY A 130 -7.35 11.29 16.96
C GLY A 130 -6.07 11.06 16.15
N LYS A 131 -4.94 11.03 16.88
CA LYS A 131 -3.61 10.82 16.30
C LYS A 131 -3.36 9.33 16.04
N GLY A 132 -2.72 9.02 14.90
CA GLY A 132 -2.29 7.65 14.56
C GLY A 132 -3.36 6.81 13.88
N GLY A 133 -3.06 5.51 13.74
CA GLY A 133 -3.91 4.53 13.08
C GLY A 133 -4.00 4.73 11.56
N ILE A 134 -2.97 5.31 10.94
CA ILE A 134 -2.89 5.53 9.49
C ILE A 134 -1.52 5.05 8.99
N ILE A 135 -1.52 4.30 7.90
CA ILE A 135 -0.34 3.99 7.08
C ILE A 135 -0.51 4.72 5.75
N ALA A 136 0.54 5.40 5.27
CA ALA A 136 0.55 6.04 3.97
C ALA A 136 1.09 5.06 2.92
N GLU A 137 0.29 4.75 1.90
CA GLU A 137 0.81 4.13 0.67
C GLU A 137 1.54 5.21 -0.13
N ASP A 138 2.86 5.25 0.00
CA ASP A 138 3.73 6.28 -0.55
C ASP A 138 4.66 5.74 -1.64
N LEU A 139 4.18 4.79 -2.45
CA LEU A 139 4.90 4.29 -3.61
C LEU A 139 4.74 5.25 -4.81
N GLY A 140 5.64 5.14 -5.79
CA GLY A 140 5.61 5.96 -7.00
C GLY A 140 6.58 7.15 -6.98
N ILE A 141 6.19 8.28 -7.59
CA ILE A 141 7.09 9.42 -7.83
C ILE A 141 7.18 10.31 -6.58
N ILE A 142 8.29 10.18 -5.84
CA ILE A 142 8.52 10.89 -4.58
C ILE A 142 9.27 12.22 -4.79
N THR A 143 8.51 13.27 -5.12
CA THR A 143 9.03 14.64 -5.25
C THR A 143 9.36 15.28 -3.89
N PRO A 144 10.15 16.37 -3.83
CA PRO A 144 10.40 17.09 -2.57
C PRO A 144 9.12 17.54 -1.85
N SER A 145 8.07 17.88 -2.60
CA SER A 145 6.77 18.27 -2.03
C SER A 145 6.06 17.08 -1.36
N VAL A 146 6.11 15.89 -1.98
CA VAL A 146 5.62 14.64 -1.38
C VAL A 146 6.40 14.31 -0.11
N LYS A 147 7.73 14.42 -0.13
CA LYS A 147 8.57 14.21 1.08
C LYS A 147 8.19 15.16 2.21
N LYS A 148 7.87 16.41 1.90
CA LYS A 148 7.38 17.40 2.87
C LYS A 148 6.03 16.96 3.45
N LEU A 149 5.08 16.54 2.62
CA LEU A 149 3.78 16.05 3.08
C LEU A 149 3.94 14.84 4.01
N LEU A 150 4.71 13.82 3.59
CA LEU A 150 4.96 12.61 4.39
C LEU A 150 5.60 12.95 5.74
N LYS A 151 6.57 13.87 5.77
CA LYS A 151 7.20 14.35 7.01
C LYS A 151 6.22 15.07 7.93
N GLN A 152 5.31 15.89 7.40
CA GLN A 152 4.29 16.59 8.20
C GLN A 152 3.20 15.62 8.69
N ALA A 153 2.81 14.69 7.84
CA ALA A 153 1.85 13.63 8.16
C ALA A 153 2.40 12.70 9.25
N ALA A 154 3.70 12.38 9.20
CA ALA A 154 4.39 11.49 10.13
C ALA A 154 3.68 10.12 10.27
N TYR A 155 3.03 9.67 9.19
CA TYR A 155 2.50 8.32 9.09
C TYR A 155 3.60 7.37 8.62
N PRO A 156 3.58 6.09 9.03
CA PRO A 156 4.46 5.09 8.45
C PRO A 156 4.25 5.01 6.93
N GLY A 157 5.34 5.08 6.17
CA GLY A 157 5.34 4.77 4.74
C GLY A 157 5.48 3.27 4.46
N MET A 158 5.60 2.89 3.19
CA MET A 158 5.72 1.51 2.75
C MET A 158 7.09 1.20 2.13
N LYS A 159 7.59 -0.01 2.38
CA LYS A 159 8.78 -0.55 1.74
C LYS A 159 8.44 -1.92 1.13
N VAL A 160 8.31 -2.01 -0.18
CA VAL A 160 8.02 -3.28 -0.87
C VAL A 160 9.32 -3.88 -1.40
N LEU A 161 9.66 -5.09 -0.92
CA LEU A 161 10.96 -5.71 -1.23
C LEU A 161 11.17 -5.99 -2.72
N GLN A 162 10.11 -6.22 -3.49
CA GLN A 162 10.22 -6.39 -4.94
C GLN A 162 10.77 -5.13 -5.67
N PHE A 163 10.75 -3.96 -5.03
CA PHE A 163 11.35 -2.72 -5.55
C PHE A 163 12.78 -2.48 -5.02
N ALA A 164 13.28 -3.37 -4.16
CA ALA A 164 14.59 -3.23 -3.51
C ALA A 164 15.76 -3.62 -4.40
N PHE A 165 15.55 -4.57 -5.30
CA PHE A 165 16.66 -5.25 -5.95
C PHE A 165 17.12 -4.54 -7.21
N ASP A 166 17.80 -3.40 -7.02
CA ASP A 166 18.62 -2.75 -8.02
C ASP A 166 20.09 -3.18 -7.85
N PRO A 167 20.78 -3.69 -8.90
CA PRO A 167 22.18 -4.10 -8.84
C PRO A 167 23.18 -3.05 -8.32
N THR A 168 22.82 -1.77 -8.26
CA THR A 168 23.69 -0.75 -7.62
C THR A 168 23.74 -0.87 -6.10
N GLY A 169 22.80 -1.58 -5.47
CA GLY A 169 22.67 -1.71 -4.01
C GLY A 169 22.18 -0.44 -3.31
N LYS A 170 21.79 0.60 -4.06
CA LYS A 170 21.40 1.91 -3.52
C LYS A 170 19.90 2.11 -3.35
N SER A 171 19.07 1.13 -3.73
CA SER A 171 17.62 1.24 -3.61
C SER A 171 17.22 1.53 -2.16
N GLU A 172 16.36 2.53 -1.97
CA GLU A 172 15.79 2.89 -0.66
C GLU A 172 14.82 1.84 -0.11
N TYR A 173 14.50 0.81 -0.91
CA TYR A 173 13.67 -0.32 -0.53
C TYR A 173 14.48 -1.50 0.04
N LEU A 174 15.82 -1.45 -0.03
CA LEU A 174 16.68 -2.42 0.64
C LEU A 174 16.72 -2.16 2.16
N PRO A 175 16.56 -3.20 3.01
CA PRO A 175 16.51 -3.06 4.47
C PRO A 175 17.64 -2.23 5.09
N GLN A 176 18.89 -2.37 4.63
CA GLN A 176 20.02 -1.60 5.16
C GLN A 176 19.98 -0.10 4.82
N ASN A 177 19.17 0.29 3.83
CA ASN A 177 19.07 1.66 3.36
C ASN A 177 17.85 2.41 3.95
N TYR A 178 17.10 1.79 4.87
CA TYR A 178 15.96 2.45 5.53
C TYR A 178 16.46 3.61 6.38
N THR A 179 16.00 4.82 6.05
CA THR A 179 16.39 6.06 6.74
C THR A 179 15.57 6.33 8.00
N SER A 180 14.51 5.55 8.23
CA SER A 180 13.63 5.63 9.40
C SER A 180 13.02 4.26 9.70
N GLN A 181 12.75 4.00 10.98
CA GLN A 181 12.00 2.82 11.42
C GLN A 181 10.49 2.96 11.16
N ASN A 182 10.00 4.21 11.04
CA ASN A 182 8.59 4.53 10.83
C ASN A 182 8.12 4.19 9.41
N CYS A 183 8.08 2.90 9.10
CA CYS A 183 7.60 2.33 7.86
C CYS A 183 7.12 0.90 8.08
N VAL A 184 6.39 0.39 7.10
CA VAL A 184 5.96 -1.00 7.03
C VAL A 184 6.67 -1.66 5.86
N VAL A 185 7.44 -2.71 6.13
CA VAL A 185 8.05 -3.52 5.08
C VAL A 185 7.10 -4.64 4.65
N TYR A 186 6.99 -4.86 3.35
CA TYR A 186 6.17 -5.88 2.73
C TYR A 186 7.05 -6.78 1.85
N THR A 187 6.86 -8.10 1.95
CA THR A 187 7.45 -9.04 0.97
C THR A 187 6.91 -8.75 -0.43
N SER A 188 5.59 -8.59 -0.52
CA SER A 188 4.83 -8.22 -1.71
C SER A 188 3.50 -7.58 -1.28
N THR A 189 2.79 -6.97 -2.21
CA THR A 189 1.43 -6.45 -2.02
C THR A 189 0.44 -7.25 -2.86
N HIS A 190 -0.86 -6.97 -2.74
CA HIS A 190 -1.88 -7.59 -3.58
C HIS A 190 -1.75 -7.25 -5.08
N ASP A 191 -1.12 -6.11 -5.42
CA ASP A 191 -0.83 -5.70 -6.81
C ASP A 191 0.47 -6.30 -7.37
N SER A 192 1.32 -6.78 -6.47
CA SER A 192 2.58 -7.43 -6.82
C SER A 192 2.33 -8.87 -7.26
N ASP A 193 3.25 -9.42 -8.05
CA ASP A 193 3.32 -10.88 -8.18
C ASP A 193 3.85 -11.48 -6.87
N THR A 194 3.82 -12.79 -6.71
CA THR A 194 4.56 -13.50 -5.66
C THR A 194 6.07 -13.32 -5.86
N ALA A 195 6.89 -13.48 -4.82
CA ALA A 195 8.35 -13.42 -4.96
C ALA A 195 8.89 -14.37 -6.04
N LEU A 196 8.31 -15.57 -6.19
CA LEU A 196 8.67 -16.53 -7.25
C LEU A 196 8.26 -16.05 -8.64
N GLY A 197 7.01 -15.62 -8.79
CA GLY A 197 6.47 -15.11 -10.05
C GLY A 197 7.21 -13.87 -10.53
N TRP A 198 7.42 -12.91 -9.62
CA TRP A 198 8.23 -11.71 -9.84
C TRP A 198 9.65 -12.07 -10.32
N PHE A 199 10.32 -12.99 -9.63
CA PHE A 199 11.69 -13.36 -9.96
C PHE A 199 11.82 -13.91 -11.38
N ASN A 200 10.84 -14.64 -11.88
CA ASN A 200 10.88 -15.22 -13.23
C ASN A 200 10.97 -14.14 -14.32
N ASN A 201 10.39 -12.97 -14.11
CA ASN A 201 10.33 -11.87 -15.08
C ASN A 201 11.54 -10.94 -15.06
N LEU A 202 12.48 -11.12 -14.12
CA LEU A 202 13.68 -10.30 -14.03
C LEU A 202 14.72 -10.66 -15.09
N ASP A 203 15.53 -9.67 -15.47
CA ASP A 203 16.73 -9.89 -16.29
C ASP A 203 17.82 -10.65 -15.52
N ARG A 204 18.83 -11.15 -16.24
CA ARG A 204 19.88 -12.00 -15.65
C ARG A 204 20.72 -11.29 -14.59
N THR A 205 21.02 -10.00 -14.79
CA THR A 205 21.86 -9.22 -13.86
C THR A 205 21.12 -9.02 -12.55
N THR A 206 19.84 -8.63 -12.63
CA THR A 206 18.99 -8.46 -11.45
C THR A 206 18.77 -9.78 -10.72
N LYS A 207 18.53 -10.89 -11.43
CA LYS A 207 18.42 -12.24 -10.82
C LYS A 207 19.68 -12.63 -10.03
N GLN A 208 20.86 -12.35 -10.59
CA GLN A 208 22.12 -12.64 -9.91
C GLN A 208 22.26 -11.80 -8.64
N PHE A 209 21.96 -10.51 -8.70
CA PHE A 209 22.00 -9.61 -7.55
C PHE A 209 21.04 -10.07 -6.44
N VAL A 210 19.80 -10.43 -6.77
CA VAL A 210 18.80 -10.94 -5.80
C VAL A 210 19.35 -12.16 -5.07
N LYS A 211 19.87 -13.15 -5.81
CA LYS A 211 20.41 -14.39 -5.25
C LYS A 211 21.62 -14.14 -4.34
N GLU A 212 22.53 -13.29 -4.78
CA GLU A 212 23.72 -12.91 -4.02
C GLU A 212 23.35 -12.17 -2.73
N TYR A 213 22.49 -11.16 -2.83
CA TYR A 213 22.05 -10.36 -1.70
C TYR A 213 21.29 -11.20 -0.65
N LEU A 214 20.42 -12.11 -1.10
CA LEU A 214 19.64 -12.97 -0.21
C LEU A 214 20.41 -14.23 0.26
N GLY A 215 21.56 -14.52 -0.35
CA GLY A 215 22.34 -15.73 -0.05
C GLY A 215 21.66 -17.03 -0.49
N VAL A 216 20.76 -16.99 -1.47
CA VAL A 216 20.00 -18.17 -1.95
C VAL A 216 20.60 -18.77 -3.23
N ARG A 217 20.47 -20.09 -3.40
CA ARG A 217 20.97 -20.80 -4.58
C ARG A 217 19.86 -21.01 -5.62
N HIS A 218 18.68 -21.38 -5.13
CA HIS A 218 17.51 -21.77 -5.91
C HIS A 218 16.38 -20.75 -5.74
N ALA A 219 15.59 -20.57 -6.79
CA ALA A 219 14.45 -19.64 -6.74
C ALA A 219 13.41 -20.06 -5.69
N ALA A 220 13.25 -21.36 -5.45
CA ALA A 220 12.32 -21.90 -4.44
C ALA A 220 12.60 -21.41 -3.01
N GLU A 221 13.80 -20.89 -2.73
CA GLU A 221 14.18 -20.34 -1.42
C GLU A 221 13.75 -18.87 -1.26
N LEU A 222 13.33 -18.20 -2.34
CA LEU A 222 13.00 -16.76 -2.33
C LEU A 222 11.86 -16.38 -1.39
N PRO A 223 10.73 -17.13 -1.30
CA PRO A 223 9.64 -16.74 -0.42
C PRO A 223 10.09 -16.64 1.05
N GLU A 224 10.79 -17.65 1.54
CA GLU A 224 11.35 -17.65 2.90
C GLU A 224 12.39 -16.55 3.08
N ALA A 225 13.30 -16.38 2.11
CA ALA A 225 14.33 -15.34 2.18
C ALA A 225 13.74 -13.92 2.20
N PHE A 226 12.65 -13.66 1.48
CA PHE A 226 11.92 -12.39 1.51
C PHE A 226 11.29 -12.14 2.88
N ILE A 227 10.62 -13.15 3.45
CA ILE A 227 10.04 -13.06 4.80
C ILE A 227 11.13 -12.78 5.82
N ASP A 228 12.25 -13.50 5.74
CA ASP A 228 13.40 -13.35 6.62
C ASP A 228 13.96 -11.92 6.63
N ILE A 229 14.24 -11.33 5.47
CA ILE A 229 14.80 -9.98 5.42
C ILE A 229 13.77 -8.91 5.78
N ALA A 230 12.47 -9.13 5.53
CA ALA A 230 11.41 -8.25 6.01
C ALA A 230 11.39 -8.22 7.55
N TRP A 231 11.37 -9.39 8.19
CA TRP A 231 11.39 -9.49 9.65
C TRP A 231 12.70 -8.97 10.27
N LYS A 232 13.84 -9.20 9.62
CA LYS A 232 15.15 -8.74 10.11
C LYS A 232 15.45 -7.26 9.81
N SER A 233 14.56 -6.58 9.08
CA SER A 233 14.71 -5.15 8.79
C SER A 233 14.51 -4.27 10.04
N THR A 234 14.86 -2.99 9.90
CA THR A 234 14.64 -1.96 10.93
C THR A 234 13.23 -1.36 10.91
N ALA A 235 12.34 -1.78 10.01
CA ALA A 235 10.96 -1.28 9.95
C ALA A 235 10.17 -1.64 11.21
N ASP A 236 9.34 -0.71 11.71
CA ASP A 236 8.49 -0.91 12.89
C ASP A 236 7.50 -2.07 12.69
N MET A 237 7.09 -2.30 11.44
CA MET A 237 6.17 -3.37 11.07
C MET A 237 6.68 -4.15 9.85
N ALA A 238 6.53 -5.46 9.88
CA ALA A 238 6.83 -6.37 8.78
C ALA A 238 5.57 -7.16 8.41
N MET A 239 5.30 -7.26 7.11
CA MET A 239 4.11 -7.88 6.54
C MET A 239 4.53 -8.87 5.45
N THR A 240 3.88 -10.02 5.43
CA THR A 240 3.97 -10.99 4.33
C THR A 240 2.59 -11.45 3.92
N THR A 241 2.46 -11.93 2.69
CA THR A 241 1.20 -12.51 2.22
C THR A 241 1.17 -14.01 2.49
N MET A 242 -0.02 -14.59 2.45
CA MET A 242 -0.16 -16.05 2.54
C MET A 242 0.52 -16.75 1.35
N GLN A 243 0.59 -16.10 0.20
CA GLN A 243 1.23 -16.64 -0.99
C GLN A 243 2.73 -16.84 -0.81
N GLU A 244 3.44 -15.87 -0.21
CA GLU A 244 4.85 -16.06 0.14
C GLU A 244 5.02 -17.12 1.23
N LEU A 245 4.17 -17.11 2.27
CA LEU A 245 4.29 -18.09 3.36
C LEU A 245 4.12 -19.53 2.88
N CYS A 246 3.29 -19.75 1.86
CA CYS A 246 3.08 -21.06 1.24
C CYS A 246 4.02 -21.35 0.06
N GLY A 247 4.83 -20.37 -0.37
CA GLY A 247 5.75 -20.51 -1.49
C GLY A 247 5.06 -20.68 -2.85
N PHE A 248 3.89 -20.07 -3.06
CA PHE A 248 3.19 -20.08 -4.35
C PHE A 248 3.88 -19.18 -5.39
N GLY A 249 3.66 -19.49 -6.67
CA GLY A 249 4.10 -18.71 -7.83
C GLY A 249 3.04 -17.75 -8.37
N THR A 250 3.22 -17.32 -9.62
CA THR A 250 2.31 -16.39 -10.34
C THR A 250 0.86 -16.84 -10.34
N GLU A 251 0.58 -18.14 -10.25
CA GLU A 251 -0.78 -18.67 -10.14
C GLU A 251 -1.55 -18.17 -8.91
N ALA A 252 -0.85 -17.68 -7.89
CA ALA A 252 -1.42 -17.12 -6.68
C ALA A 252 -1.46 -15.58 -6.65
N ARG A 253 -1.12 -14.91 -7.76
CA ARG A 253 -1.20 -13.45 -7.84
C ARG A 253 -2.63 -12.97 -7.65
N ILE A 254 -2.83 -11.98 -6.76
CA ILE A 254 -4.17 -11.46 -6.42
C ILE A 254 -4.67 -10.53 -7.50
N ASN A 255 -3.87 -9.54 -7.88
CA ASN A 255 -4.24 -8.53 -8.85
C ASN A 255 -3.10 -8.26 -9.83
N VAL A 256 -3.45 -8.14 -11.11
CA VAL A 256 -2.61 -7.52 -12.13
C VAL A 256 -3.22 -6.15 -12.42
N PRO A 257 -2.57 -5.04 -12.01
CA PRO A 257 -3.09 -3.69 -12.25
C PRO A 257 -3.45 -3.44 -13.71
N SER A 258 -4.46 -2.59 -13.94
CA SER A 258 -4.96 -2.24 -15.28
C SER A 258 -5.53 -3.40 -16.11
N THR A 259 -5.96 -4.51 -15.48
CA THR A 259 -6.63 -5.63 -16.15
C THR A 259 -8.02 -5.92 -15.58
N ILE A 260 -8.87 -6.59 -16.37
CA ILE A 260 -10.26 -6.92 -15.99
C ILE A 260 -10.45 -8.44 -16.02
N GLY A 261 -11.24 -8.98 -15.08
CA GLY A 261 -11.87 -10.31 -15.16
C GLY A 261 -11.19 -11.44 -14.39
N ASN A 262 -9.86 -11.41 -14.20
CA ASN A 262 -9.13 -12.52 -13.56
C ASN A 262 -8.56 -12.20 -12.16
N ASN A 263 -8.73 -10.97 -11.69
CA ASN A 263 -8.21 -10.50 -10.40
C ASN A 263 -9.13 -10.86 -9.23
N TRP A 264 -8.58 -10.89 -8.01
CA TRP A 264 -9.31 -11.07 -6.74
C TRP A 264 -9.94 -12.46 -6.57
N ARG A 265 -9.37 -13.49 -7.21
CA ARG A 265 -9.94 -14.85 -7.24
C ARG A 265 -9.14 -15.89 -6.48
N TRP A 266 -7.86 -15.64 -6.18
CA TRP A 266 -7.04 -16.59 -5.45
C TRP A 266 -7.56 -16.78 -4.02
N ARG A 267 -7.47 -18.01 -3.50
CA ARG A 267 -7.99 -18.40 -2.19
C ARG A 267 -7.02 -19.38 -1.54
N THR A 268 -6.88 -19.28 -0.24
CA THR A 268 -6.25 -20.32 0.57
C THR A 268 -7.17 -21.52 0.74
N LEU A 269 -6.54 -22.68 0.96
CA LEU A 269 -7.16 -23.88 1.49
C LEU A 269 -6.90 -23.97 2.99
N GLU A 270 -7.70 -24.75 3.71
CA GLU A 270 -7.45 -25.04 5.13
C GLU A 270 -6.08 -25.69 5.34
N SER A 271 -5.63 -26.50 4.37
CA SER A 271 -4.32 -27.15 4.38
C SER A 271 -3.13 -26.18 4.30
N ASP A 272 -3.34 -24.93 3.89
CA ASP A 272 -2.28 -23.93 3.78
C ASP A 272 -1.85 -23.40 5.16
N PHE A 273 -2.69 -23.58 6.18
CA PHE A 273 -2.41 -23.16 7.56
C PHE A 273 -1.71 -24.27 8.34
N THR A 274 -0.40 -24.40 8.14
CA THR A 274 0.39 -25.49 8.73
C THR A 274 1.03 -25.11 10.08
N ALA A 275 1.21 -26.12 10.95
CA ALA A 275 1.98 -25.96 12.19
C ALA A 275 3.46 -25.59 11.91
N GLN A 276 4.00 -26.02 10.77
CA GLN A 276 5.36 -25.69 10.34
C GLN A 276 5.50 -24.19 10.06
N SER A 277 4.59 -23.62 9.26
CA SER A 277 4.58 -22.18 8.96
C SER A 277 4.40 -21.35 10.24
N ALA A 278 3.54 -21.79 11.15
CA ALA A 278 3.37 -21.14 12.46
C ALA A 278 4.65 -21.19 13.31
N ALA A 279 5.32 -22.34 13.38
CA ALA A 279 6.58 -22.49 14.13
C ALA A 279 7.72 -21.67 13.52
N TYR A 280 7.82 -21.62 12.19
CA TYR A 280 8.75 -20.77 11.47
C TYR A 280 8.53 -19.29 11.80
N LEU A 281 7.31 -18.79 11.68
CA LEU A 281 6.98 -17.40 11.99
C LEU A 281 7.19 -17.06 13.47
N ASP A 282 6.85 -17.96 14.40
CA ASP A 282 7.08 -17.73 15.84
C ASP A 282 8.58 -17.62 16.15
N ARG A 283 9.39 -18.53 15.58
CA ARG A 283 10.84 -18.49 15.76
C ARG A 283 11.45 -17.25 15.13
N LEU A 284 11.05 -16.90 13.90
CA LEU A 284 11.56 -15.72 13.21
C LEU A 284 11.21 -14.45 13.99
N THR A 285 9.98 -14.34 14.46
CA THR A 285 9.49 -13.22 15.28
C THR A 285 10.24 -13.11 16.61
N GLU A 286 10.63 -14.24 17.23
CA GLU A 286 11.46 -14.26 18.42
C GLU A 286 12.88 -13.74 18.14
N ILE A 287 13.58 -14.31 17.14
CA ILE A 287 14.98 -13.95 16.87
C ILE A 287 15.13 -12.53 16.29
N SER A 288 14.07 -12.01 15.66
CA SER A 288 14.05 -10.65 15.12
C SER A 288 13.51 -9.62 16.13
N ASN A 289 13.30 -10.00 17.40
CA ASN A 289 12.78 -9.13 18.46
C ASN A 289 11.43 -8.46 18.11
N ARG A 290 10.54 -9.18 17.44
CA ARG A 290 9.18 -8.73 17.06
C ARG A 290 8.07 -9.38 17.88
N LYS A 291 8.43 -10.27 18.83
CA LYS A 291 7.45 -10.94 19.68
C LYS A 291 6.80 -9.92 20.62
N PRO A 292 5.47 -9.84 20.69
CA PRO A 292 4.82 -8.89 21.58
C PRO A 292 5.26 -9.16 23.03
N PRO A 293 5.43 -8.11 23.86
CA PRO A 293 5.79 -8.30 25.25
C PRO A 293 4.72 -9.15 25.93
N VAL A 294 5.17 -10.23 26.60
CA VAL A 294 4.27 -11.10 27.37
C VAL A 294 3.56 -10.24 28.40
N LYS A 295 2.22 -10.11 28.30
CA LYS A 295 1.41 -9.48 29.33
C LYS A 295 1.63 -10.27 30.63
N LYS A 296 2.50 -9.78 31.53
CA LYS A 296 2.63 -10.33 32.88
C LYS A 296 1.25 -10.24 33.52
N SER A 297 0.59 -11.39 33.72
CA SER A 297 -0.63 -11.40 34.52
C SER A 297 -0.26 -10.80 35.88
N ARG A 298 -0.93 -9.71 36.26
CA ARG A 298 -0.88 -9.23 37.63
C ARG A 298 -1.44 -10.38 38.46
N LYS A 299 -0.55 -11.19 39.07
CA LYS A 299 -0.92 -12.09 40.16
C LYS A 299 -1.65 -11.21 41.17
N LYS A 300 -2.97 -11.38 41.28
CA LYS A 300 -3.73 -10.88 42.43
C LYS A 300 -3.04 -11.50 43.66
N ARG A 301 -2.35 -10.66 44.42
CA ARG A 301 -1.97 -10.96 45.80
C ARG A 301 -3.15 -10.58 46.68
#